data_AF-A0A7J9BNK0-F1
#
_entry.id   AF-A0A7J9BNK0-F1
#
_cell.length_a   1.000
_cell.length_b   1.000
_cell.length_c   1.000
_cell.angle_alpha   90.00
_cell.angle_beta   90.00
_cell.angle_gamma   90.00
#
_symmetry.space_group_name_H-M   'P 1'
#
loop_
_entity.id
_entity.type
_entity.pdbx_description
1 polymer ?
#
loop_
_entity_poly.entity_id
_entity_poly.type
_entity_poly.pdbx_seq_one_letter_code
_entity_poly.pdbx_strand_id
1 'polypeptide(L)'
;MLWGQRLDVSTWLTSFPRNTTSFYTFEILYNKVALYLNSGRLKYSYWEFKPSKNRNITFVELGSKGLELFDDKHKKMAQIIASWKVQPVRFLALGNRTGNLGIYFYLPTTRKFEASFQALNTTCDLPLACKPYGICTFSNSCSCIRLLTKKNHEVSDCNQRVPSRFCGGGTTQVEMLELNDVVTVLKDAPKRINVTKTTCANLCLNDCKCVAALHSYGDYGDPSSEQCSLFWLVAGIKQVEKGSGLSYMVKVPKGTSYHHNNPNVKKWVLIVVGVVDGLIIILVLGGLVYYLVHKRRNNLQGTNNDT
;
A
#
# COMPACT_ATOMS: atom_id res chain seq x y z
N MET A 1 -3.52 -9.49 -21.91
CA MET A 1 -3.62 -8.77 -23.19
C MET A 1 -2.34 -9.00 -23.97
N LEU A 2 -2.45 -9.49 -25.19
CA LEU A 2 -1.29 -9.78 -26.05
C LEU A 2 -0.93 -8.56 -26.90
N TRP A 3 0.29 -8.52 -27.41
CA TRP A 3 0.73 -7.48 -28.34
C TRP A 3 -0.19 -7.41 -29.57
N GLY A 4 -0.56 -6.20 -29.99
CA GLY A 4 -1.50 -5.92 -31.08
C GLY A 4 -2.97 -6.15 -30.74
N GLN A 5 -3.28 -6.70 -29.56
CA GLN A 5 -4.67 -6.84 -29.12
C GLN A 5 -5.25 -5.45 -28.79
N ARG A 6 -6.51 -5.24 -29.18
CA ARG A 6 -7.31 -4.07 -28.82
C ARG A 6 -8.39 -4.46 -27.82
N LEU A 7 -8.65 -3.57 -26.86
CA LEU A 7 -9.72 -3.70 -25.88
C LEU A 7 -10.50 -2.38 -25.82
N ASP A 8 -11.80 -2.44 -26.10
CA ASP A 8 -12.67 -1.26 -26.07
C ASP A 8 -13.01 -0.83 -24.64
N VAL A 9 -13.54 0.38 -24.49
CA VAL A 9 -14.05 0.87 -23.21
C VAL A 9 -15.10 -0.08 -22.64
N SER A 10 -15.22 -0.11 -21.31
CA SER A 10 -16.08 -1.04 -20.57
C SER A 10 -15.65 -2.51 -20.67
N THR A 11 -14.45 -2.79 -21.17
CA THR A 11 -13.80 -4.10 -21.01
C THR A 11 -12.84 -4.08 -19.83
N TRP A 12 -12.56 -5.28 -19.30
CA TRP A 12 -11.65 -5.44 -18.18
C TRP A 12 -10.89 -6.77 -18.23
N LEU A 13 -9.71 -6.77 -17.61
CA LEU A 13 -8.99 -7.99 -17.28
C LEU A 13 -9.24 -8.32 -15.82
N THR A 14 -9.44 -9.60 -15.52
CA THR A 14 -9.66 -10.07 -14.14
C THR A 14 -8.54 -11.00 -13.71
N SER A 15 -8.17 -10.90 -12.44
CA SER A 15 -7.20 -11.76 -11.77
C SER A 15 -7.84 -12.31 -10.50
N PHE A 16 -7.92 -13.63 -10.38
CA PHE A 16 -8.49 -14.33 -9.23
C PHE A 16 -7.38 -14.99 -8.40
N PRO A 17 -6.92 -14.35 -7.31
CA PRO A 17 -6.00 -15.00 -6.40
C PRO A 17 -6.65 -16.28 -5.84
N ARG A 18 -5.87 -17.35 -5.70
CA ARG A 18 -6.38 -18.61 -5.16
C ARG A 18 -6.79 -18.44 -3.70
N ASN A 19 -7.91 -19.06 -3.32
CA ASN A 19 -8.41 -19.13 -1.94
C ASN A 19 -8.71 -17.77 -1.29
N THR A 20 -9.04 -16.74 -2.09
CA THR A 20 -9.46 -15.43 -1.58
C THR A 20 -10.89 -15.12 -2.00
N THR A 21 -11.62 -14.41 -1.13
CA THR A 21 -12.94 -13.84 -1.44
C THR A 21 -12.85 -12.54 -2.24
N SER A 22 -11.62 -12.06 -2.49
CA SER A 22 -11.33 -10.82 -3.20
C SER A 22 -10.58 -11.11 -4.49
N PHE A 23 -10.78 -10.28 -5.51
CA PHE A 23 -10.16 -10.39 -6.82
C PHE A 23 -9.82 -9.01 -7.37
N TYR A 24 -8.95 -8.96 -8.38
CA TYR A 24 -8.48 -7.71 -8.97
C TYR A 24 -9.01 -7.55 -10.39
N THR A 25 -9.31 -6.31 -10.77
CA THR A 25 -9.63 -5.97 -12.16
C THR A 25 -8.75 -4.82 -12.66
N PHE A 26 -8.36 -4.89 -13.93
CA PHE A 26 -7.87 -3.76 -14.70
C PHE A 26 -8.98 -3.35 -15.65
N GLU A 27 -9.49 -2.13 -15.50
CA GLU A 27 -10.68 -1.67 -16.21
C GLU A 27 -10.36 -0.48 -17.09
N ILE A 28 -10.94 -0.49 -18.30
CA ILE A 28 -10.85 0.60 -19.26
C ILE A 28 -12.15 1.38 -19.16
N LEU A 29 -12.07 2.58 -18.57
CA LEU A 29 -13.20 3.49 -18.42
C LEU A 29 -13.05 4.65 -19.40
N TYR A 30 -14.14 5.37 -19.62
CA TYR A 30 -14.18 6.43 -20.61
C TYR A 30 -13.21 7.58 -20.31
N ASN A 31 -12.87 7.84 -19.05
CA ASN A 31 -11.97 8.94 -18.66
C ASN A 31 -10.65 8.48 -18.03
N LYS A 32 -10.48 7.17 -17.77
CA LYS A 32 -9.32 6.62 -17.08
C LYS A 32 -9.16 5.13 -17.36
N VAL A 33 -7.95 4.62 -17.22
CA VAL A 33 -7.74 3.20 -16.93
C VAL A 33 -7.38 3.05 -15.46
N ALA A 34 -7.88 2.01 -14.80
CA ALA A 34 -7.72 1.87 -13.36
C ALA A 34 -7.62 0.41 -12.90
N LEU A 35 -7.00 0.23 -11.75
CA LEU A 35 -6.94 -1.05 -11.05
C LEU A 35 -7.88 -1.03 -9.85
N TYR A 36 -8.65 -2.09 -9.70
CA TYR A 36 -9.65 -2.24 -8.65
C TYR A 36 -9.44 -3.48 -7.82
N LEU A 37 -9.60 -3.33 -6.50
CA LEU A 37 -9.79 -4.42 -5.55
C LEU A 37 -11.30 -4.63 -5.39
N ASN A 38 -11.76 -5.83 -5.73
CA ASN A 38 -13.14 -6.24 -5.56
C ASN A 38 -13.22 -7.22 -4.39
N SER A 39 -14.12 -6.97 -3.44
CA SER A 39 -14.31 -7.81 -2.25
C SER A 39 -15.79 -7.88 -1.89
N GLY A 40 -16.45 -9.00 -2.18
CA GLY A 40 -17.90 -9.11 -2.09
C GLY A 40 -18.60 -8.10 -3.01
N ARG A 41 -19.35 -7.16 -2.43
CA ARG A 41 -20.01 -6.05 -3.16
C ARG A 41 -19.18 -4.76 -3.19
N LEU A 42 -18.00 -4.78 -2.58
CA LEU A 42 -17.12 -3.62 -2.48
C LEU A 42 -16.18 -3.57 -3.67
N LYS A 43 -15.93 -2.37 -4.17
CA LYS A 43 -15.00 -2.10 -5.26
C LYS A 43 -14.24 -0.82 -4.97
N TYR A 44 -12.93 -0.92 -4.80
CA TYR A 44 -12.05 0.21 -4.50
C TYR A 44 -10.96 0.33 -5.57
N SER A 45 -10.82 1.51 -6.15
CA SER A 45 -9.68 1.82 -7.00
C SER A 45 -8.42 1.90 -6.14
N TYR A 46 -7.26 1.45 -6.61
CA TYR A 46 -5.98 1.65 -5.91
C TYR A 46 -4.89 2.21 -6.81
N TRP A 47 -5.14 2.25 -8.12
CA TRP A 47 -4.26 2.88 -9.09
C TRP A 47 -5.09 3.40 -10.26
N GLU A 48 -4.73 4.56 -10.79
CA GLU A 48 -5.44 5.19 -11.92
C GLU A 48 -4.45 5.88 -12.85
N PHE A 49 -4.73 5.81 -14.14
CA PHE A 49 -4.09 6.62 -15.15
C PHE A 49 -5.16 7.37 -15.95
N LYS A 50 -5.07 8.70 -15.95
CA LYS A 50 -6.00 9.60 -16.64
C LYS A 50 -5.27 10.29 -17.79
N PRO A 51 -5.81 10.25 -19.02
CA PRO A 51 -5.29 11.05 -20.13
C PRO A 51 -5.31 12.54 -19.78
N SER A 52 -4.32 13.30 -20.28
CA SER A 52 -4.29 14.75 -20.10
C SER A 52 -5.53 15.40 -20.72
N LYS A 53 -5.95 16.54 -20.15
CA LYS A 53 -7.10 17.34 -20.62
C LYS A 53 -8.46 16.59 -20.57
N ASN A 54 -8.61 15.60 -19.68
CA ASN A 54 -9.87 14.85 -19.49
C ASN A 54 -10.46 14.29 -20.79
N ARG A 55 -9.57 13.84 -21.68
CA ARG A 55 -9.98 13.28 -22.96
C ARG A 55 -10.56 11.88 -22.78
N ASN A 56 -11.48 11.55 -23.67
CA ASN A 56 -12.23 10.31 -23.59
C ASN A 56 -11.53 9.16 -24.32
N ILE A 57 -11.47 8.02 -23.65
CA ILE A 57 -10.90 6.77 -24.12
C ILE A 57 -12.01 5.98 -24.81
N THR A 58 -11.78 5.60 -26.06
CA THR A 58 -12.66 4.68 -26.80
C THR A 58 -12.14 3.26 -26.72
N PHE A 59 -10.83 3.08 -26.89
CA PHE A 59 -10.17 1.79 -26.77
C PHE A 59 -8.71 1.94 -26.37
N VAL A 60 -8.11 0.82 -25.98
CA VAL A 60 -6.68 0.70 -25.73
C VAL A 60 -6.08 -0.42 -26.58
N GLU A 61 -4.82 -0.25 -26.95
CA GLU A 61 -4.06 -1.24 -27.73
C GLU A 61 -2.70 -1.47 -27.10
N LEU A 62 -2.25 -2.72 -27.06
CA LEU A 62 -0.92 -3.04 -26.56
C LEU A 62 0.08 -2.95 -27.72
N GLY A 63 0.69 -1.78 -27.87
CA GLY A 63 1.73 -1.51 -28.85
C GLY A 63 3.10 -2.08 -28.44
N SER A 64 4.09 -1.89 -29.32
CA SER A 64 5.47 -2.38 -29.08
C SER A 64 6.20 -1.65 -27.95
N LYS A 65 5.73 -0.43 -27.60
CA LYS A 65 6.32 0.47 -26.59
C LYS A 65 5.48 0.59 -25.31
N GLY A 66 4.37 -0.13 -25.19
CA GLY A 66 3.50 -0.11 -24.01
C GLY A 66 2.02 -0.04 -24.36
N LEU A 67 1.19 0.38 -23.40
CA LEU A 67 -0.26 0.46 -23.58
C LEU A 67 -0.64 1.84 -24.15
N GLU A 68 -1.27 1.85 -25.31
CA GLU A 68 -1.66 3.05 -26.03
C GLU A 68 -3.17 3.27 -25.90
N LEU A 69 -3.59 4.53 -25.68
CA LEU A 69 -4.98 4.91 -25.47
C LEU A 69 -5.44 5.81 -26.63
N PHE A 70 -6.61 5.51 -27.20
CA PHE A 70 -7.13 6.14 -28.40
C PHE A 70 -8.50 6.79 -28.20
N ASP A 71 -8.75 7.85 -28.96
CA ASP A 71 -10.07 8.46 -29.07
C ASP A 71 -10.95 7.82 -30.14
N ASP A 72 -12.15 8.37 -30.31
CA ASP A 72 -13.14 8.01 -31.31
C ASP A 72 -12.62 8.20 -32.75
N LYS A 73 -11.72 9.17 -32.95
CA LYS A 73 -11.04 9.44 -34.22
C LYS A 73 -9.81 8.56 -34.45
N HIS A 74 -9.61 7.53 -33.62
CA HIS A 74 -8.47 6.62 -33.69
C HIS A 74 -7.10 7.33 -33.55
N LYS A 75 -7.09 8.51 -32.94
CA LYS A 75 -5.87 9.24 -32.65
C LYS A 75 -5.33 8.80 -31.29
N LYS A 76 -4.06 8.40 -31.25
CA LYS A 76 -3.37 8.12 -29.99
C LYS A 76 -3.34 9.37 -29.13
N MET A 77 -3.90 9.28 -27.93
CA MET A 77 -4.03 10.40 -27.00
C MET A 77 -3.07 10.32 -25.82
N ALA A 78 -2.79 9.11 -25.34
CA ALA A 78 -1.92 8.87 -24.21
C ALA A 78 -1.24 7.50 -24.35
N GLN A 79 -0.18 7.31 -23.58
CA GLN A 79 0.57 6.05 -23.57
C GLN A 79 1.17 5.80 -22.20
N ILE A 80 0.99 4.58 -21.70
CA ILE A 80 1.77 4.04 -20.58
C ILE A 80 3.03 3.42 -21.20
N ILE A 81 4.17 4.07 -20.98
CA ILE A 81 5.43 3.72 -21.61
C ILE A 81 6.06 2.55 -20.85
N ALA A 82 6.37 1.47 -21.58
CA ALA A 82 7.26 0.42 -21.14
C ALA A 82 8.72 0.85 -21.37
N SER A 83 9.59 0.63 -20.38
CA SER A 83 11.01 1.00 -20.46
C SER A 83 11.67 0.50 -21.75
N TRP A 84 12.40 1.38 -22.43
CA TRP A 84 12.97 1.20 -23.79
C TRP A 84 14.14 0.20 -23.88
N LYS A 85 14.30 -0.72 -22.92
CA LYS A 85 15.42 -1.67 -22.95
C LYS A 85 15.21 -2.75 -24.03
N VAL A 86 15.52 -2.35 -25.27
CA VAL A 86 15.88 -3.12 -26.47
C VAL A 86 14.82 -4.04 -27.07
N GLN A 87 13.87 -4.57 -26.29
CA GLN A 87 12.97 -5.61 -26.77
C GLN A 87 11.50 -5.19 -26.79
N PRO A 88 10.75 -5.65 -27.80
CA PRO A 88 9.34 -5.30 -27.93
C PRO A 88 8.53 -5.92 -26.80
N VAL A 89 7.51 -5.18 -26.37
CA VAL A 89 6.47 -5.68 -25.47
C VAL A 89 5.84 -6.94 -26.06
N ARG A 90 5.59 -7.93 -25.20
CA ARG A 90 4.96 -9.21 -25.56
C ARG A 90 3.54 -9.29 -25.06
N PHE A 91 3.33 -8.94 -23.79
CA PHE A 91 2.01 -8.96 -23.19
C PHE A 91 1.92 -8.00 -22.00
N LEU A 92 0.68 -7.66 -21.67
CA LEU A 92 0.29 -6.98 -20.45
C LEU A 92 -0.55 -7.95 -19.62
N ALA A 93 -0.24 -8.03 -18.33
CA ALA A 93 -0.90 -8.94 -17.40
C ALA A 93 -1.17 -8.26 -16.05
N LEU A 94 -2.28 -8.67 -15.45
CA LEU A 94 -2.63 -8.34 -14.08
C LEU A 94 -2.09 -9.44 -13.16
N GLY A 95 -1.30 -9.06 -12.16
CA GLY A 95 -0.59 -9.99 -11.30
C GLY A 95 -1.56 -10.82 -10.45
N ASN A 96 -1.46 -12.16 -10.57
CA ASN A 96 -2.41 -13.09 -9.94
C ASN A 96 -2.54 -12.89 -8.42
N ARG A 97 -1.43 -12.64 -7.73
CA ARG A 97 -1.38 -12.53 -6.26
C ARG A 97 -1.54 -11.10 -5.76
N THR A 98 -0.95 -10.15 -6.45
CA THR A 98 -0.77 -8.77 -5.97
C THR A 98 -1.77 -7.79 -6.58
N GLY A 99 -2.39 -8.14 -7.71
CA GLY A 99 -3.16 -7.20 -8.52
C GLY A 99 -2.30 -6.17 -9.25
N ASN A 100 -0.98 -6.20 -9.15
CA ASN A 100 -0.16 -5.20 -9.84
C ASN A 100 -0.22 -5.41 -11.37
N LEU A 101 -0.35 -4.33 -12.12
CA LEU A 101 -0.32 -4.37 -13.59
C LEU A 101 1.12 -4.35 -14.07
N GLY A 102 1.49 -5.30 -14.93
CA GLY A 102 2.81 -5.37 -15.54
C GLY A 102 2.72 -5.39 -17.06
N ILE A 103 3.69 -4.74 -17.70
CA ILE A 103 3.96 -4.89 -19.13
C ILE A 103 5.27 -5.65 -19.26
N TYR A 104 5.27 -6.72 -20.05
CA TYR A 104 6.34 -7.70 -20.06
C TYR A 104 7.00 -7.80 -21.44
N PHE A 105 8.31 -7.96 -21.42
CA PHE A 105 9.12 -8.34 -22.59
C PHE A 105 9.85 -9.64 -22.27
N TYR A 106 10.25 -10.37 -23.30
CA TYR A 106 11.08 -11.57 -23.12
C TYR A 106 12.54 -11.14 -23.01
N LEU A 107 13.32 -11.64 -22.06
CA LEU A 107 14.76 -11.39 -21.98
C LEU A 107 15.53 -12.66 -22.34
N PRO A 108 16.20 -12.73 -23.51
CA PRO A 108 16.94 -13.91 -23.96
C PRO A 108 18.07 -14.33 -23.03
N THR A 109 18.73 -13.38 -22.38
CA THR A 109 19.86 -13.65 -21.46
C THR A 109 19.41 -14.41 -20.22
N THR A 110 18.25 -14.08 -19.66
CA THR A 110 17.68 -14.77 -18.48
C THR A 110 16.66 -15.84 -18.83
N ARG A 111 16.27 -15.95 -20.12
CA ARG A 111 15.23 -16.83 -20.68
C ARG A 111 13.89 -16.68 -19.95
N LYS A 112 13.56 -15.47 -19.52
CA LYS A 112 12.37 -15.16 -18.72
C LYS A 112 11.65 -13.94 -19.26
N PHE A 113 10.37 -13.82 -18.93
CA PHE A 113 9.65 -12.56 -19.11
C PHE A 113 9.94 -11.63 -17.94
N GLU A 114 10.39 -10.43 -18.25
CA GLU A 114 10.68 -9.39 -17.27
C GLU A 114 9.73 -8.21 -17.49
N ALA A 115 9.38 -7.53 -16.39
CA ALA A 115 8.51 -6.37 -16.44
C ALA A 115 9.32 -5.14 -16.90
N SER A 116 8.92 -4.53 -18.02
CA SER A 116 9.43 -3.22 -18.46
C SER A 116 8.65 -2.06 -17.86
N PHE A 117 7.49 -2.34 -17.27
CA PHE A 117 6.67 -1.40 -16.51
C PHE A 117 5.89 -2.15 -15.43
N GLN A 118 5.74 -1.51 -14.27
CA GLN A 118 4.81 -1.91 -13.22
C GLN A 118 4.00 -0.69 -12.79
N ALA A 119 2.69 -0.85 -12.58
CA ALA A 119 1.84 0.25 -12.14
C ALA A 119 2.21 0.76 -10.73
N LEU A 120 2.62 -0.16 -9.87
CA LEU A 120 2.99 0.10 -8.48
C LEU A 120 4.42 -0.39 -8.25
N ASN A 121 5.30 0.52 -7.81
CA ASN A 121 6.73 0.25 -7.66
C ASN A 121 7.11 -0.20 -6.25
N THR A 122 6.29 0.12 -5.24
CA THR A 122 6.54 -0.29 -3.85
C THR A 122 5.51 -1.33 -3.41
N THR A 123 5.95 -2.25 -2.55
CA THR A 123 5.07 -3.29 -2.00
C THR A 123 3.91 -2.68 -1.23
N CYS A 124 4.16 -1.62 -0.45
CA CYS A 124 3.14 -0.96 0.35
C CYS A 124 2.10 -0.15 -0.45
N ASP A 125 2.31 0.06 -1.75
CA ASP A 125 1.28 0.64 -2.62
C ASP A 125 0.25 -0.39 -3.10
N LEU A 126 0.47 -1.69 -2.83
CA LEU A 126 -0.46 -2.76 -3.16
C LEU A 126 -1.65 -2.77 -2.18
N PRO A 127 -2.89 -2.98 -2.67
CA PRO A 127 -4.10 -2.87 -1.85
C PRO A 127 -4.20 -3.94 -0.75
N LEU A 128 -3.52 -5.09 -0.93
CA LEU A 128 -3.45 -6.19 0.04
C LEU A 128 -1.98 -6.57 0.34
N ALA A 129 -1.08 -5.58 0.39
CA ALA A 129 0.31 -5.78 0.82
C ALA A 129 0.40 -6.46 2.19
N CYS A 130 -0.46 -6.01 3.11
CA CYS A 130 -0.72 -6.63 4.39
C CYS A 130 -2.16 -7.17 4.42
N LYS A 131 -2.39 -8.14 5.32
CA LYS A 131 -3.75 -8.60 5.63
C LYS A 131 -4.62 -7.43 6.11
N PRO A 132 -5.97 -7.53 6.01
CA PRO A 132 -6.86 -6.54 6.59
C PRO A 132 -6.48 -6.21 8.04
N TYR A 133 -6.61 -4.94 8.43
CA TYR A 133 -6.11 -4.37 9.70
C TYR A 133 -4.58 -4.39 9.90
N GLY A 134 -3.81 -4.73 8.86
CA GLY A 134 -2.36 -4.58 8.83
C GLY A 134 -1.92 -3.24 8.20
N ILE A 135 -0.86 -2.67 8.75
CA ILE A 135 -0.17 -1.46 8.30
C ILE A 135 1.15 -1.90 7.65
N CYS A 136 1.36 -1.50 6.40
CA CYS A 136 2.62 -1.69 5.70
C CYS A 136 3.59 -0.57 6.08
N THR A 137 4.69 -0.92 6.73
CA THR A 137 5.71 0.03 7.21
C THR A 137 6.72 0.38 6.12
N PHE A 138 7.54 1.40 6.35
CA PHE A 138 8.61 1.78 5.40
C PHE A 138 9.60 0.65 5.08
N SER A 139 9.75 -0.35 5.96
CA SER A 139 10.59 -1.54 5.72
C SER A 139 9.89 -2.62 4.88
N ASN A 140 8.72 -2.33 4.30
CA ASN A 140 7.86 -3.31 3.61
C ASN A 140 7.42 -4.48 4.51
N SER A 141 7.40 -4.27 5.83
CA SER A 141 6.91 -5.25 6.81
C SER A 141 5.52 -4.86 7.33
N CYS A 142 4.74 -5.86 7.75
CA CYS A 142 3.39 -5.65 8.26
C CYS A 142 3.36 -5.56 9.79
N SER A 143 2.76 -4.50 10.31
CA SER A 143 2.37 -4.39 11.72
C SER A 143 0.84 -4.43 11.82
N CYS A 144 0.29 -5.10 12.83
CA CYS A 144 -1.16 -5.19 12.99
C CYS A 144 -1.68 -4.09 13.91
N ILE A 145 -2.84 -3.52 13.57
CA ILE A 145 -3.62 -2.72 14.50
C ILE A 145 -4.06 -3.65 15.63
N ARG A 146 -3.47 -3.50 16.82
CA ARG A 146 -3.77 -4.36 17.96
C ARG A 146 -5.18 -4.04 18.45
N LEU A 147 -6.09 -5.00 18.27
CA LEU A 147 -7.45 -4.96 18.80
C LEU A 147 -7.50 -5.97 19.95
N LEU A 148 -7.28 -5.52 21.19
CA LEU A 148 -7.32 -6.40 22.35
C LEU A 148 -8.71 -7.04 22.50
N THR A 149 -8.86 -8.32 22.20
CA THR A 149 -9.95 -9.10 22.83
C THR A 149 -9.47 -9.61 24.18
N LYS A 150 -10.34 -9.64 25.20
CA LYS A 150 -10.10 -10.01 26.62
C LYS A 150 -9.24 -11.27 26.92
N LYS A 151 -8.80 -12.04 25.93
CA LYS A 151 -7.86 -13.16 26.11
C LYS A 151 -6.48 -12.74 25.65
N ASN A 152 -5.63 -12.50 26.63
CA ASN A 152 -4.18 -12.32 26.51
C ASN A 152 -3.59 -13.44 25.64
N HIS A 153 -3.27 -13.14 24.40
CA HIS A 153 -2.16 -13.76 23.67
C HIS A 153 -1.74 -12.75 22.60
N GLU A 154 -0.46 -12.41 22.59
CA GLU A 154 0.15 -11.53 21.60
C GLU A 154 0.10 -12.25 20.24
N VAL A 155 -0.92 -11.94 19.43
CA VAL A 155 -1.07 -12.54 18.10
C VAL A 155 -0.33 -11.64 17.10
N SER A 156 0.77 -12.15 16.56
CA SER A 156 1.62 -11.52 15.54
C SER A 156 1.01 -11.53 14.14
N ASP A 157 -0.12 -12.21 13.95
CA ASP A 157 -0.81 -12.31 12.67
C ASP A 157 -2.13 -11.53 12.73
N CYS A 158 -2.42 -10.70 11.72
CA CYS A 158 -3.63 -9.86 11.66
C CYS A 158 -4.92 -10.68 11.41
N ASN A 159 -4.94 -11.92 11.89
CA ASN A 159 -6.03 -12.90 11.78
C ASN A 159 -7.10 -12.72 12.87
N GLN A 160 -6.93 -11.78 13.79
CA GLN A 160 -7.87 -11.61 14.88
C GLN A 160 -9.21 -11.12 14.33
N ARG A 161 -10.26 -11.92 14.58
CA ARG A 161 -11.61 -11.68 14.09
C ARG A 161 -12.15 -10.40 14.71
N VAL A 162 -11.95 -9.27 14.02
CA VAL A 162 -12.68 -8.04 14.30
C VAL A 162 -14.16 -8.35 14.15
N PRO A 163 -15.02 -7.93 15.09
CA PRO A 163 -16.46 -8.15 14.97
C PRO A 163 -16.93 -7.67 13.60
N SER A 164 -17.49 -8.59 12.80
CA SER A 164 -17.99 -8.29 11.45
C SER A 164 -19.22 -7.37 11.48
N ARG A 165 -19.75 -7.08 12.68
CA ARG A 165 -20.87 -6.19 12.92
C ARG A 165 -20.61 -5.35 14.17
N PHE A 166 -20.51 -4.05 13.96
CA PHE A 166 -20.47 -3.03 15.01
C PHE A 166 -21.87 -2.50 15.36
N CYS A 167 -22.92 -3.08 14.75
CA CYS A 167 -24.31 -2.75 15.01
C CYS A 167 -25.12 -3.98 15.39
N GLY A 168 -26.00 -3.79 16.36
CA GLY A 168 -26.84 -4.81 16.99
C GLY A 168 -26.87 -4.49 18.48
N GLY A 169 -28.06 -4.38 19.07
CA GLY A 169 -28.34 -3.81 20.40
C GLY A 169 -27.73 -4.50 21.63
N GLY A 170 -26.52 -5.04 21.52
CA GLY A 170 -25.70 -5.51 22.62
C GLY A 170 -24.75 -4.41 23.15
N THR A 171 -24.16 -4.69 24.31
CA THR A 171 -23.27 -3.83 25.13
C THR A 171 -21.92 -3.48 24.49
N THR A 172 -21.70 -3.77 23.21
CA THR A 172 -20.42 -3.54 22.54
C THR A 172 -20.29 -2.07 22.17
N GLN A 173 -19.80 -1.27 23.12
CA GLN A 173 -19.41 0.10 22.85
C GLN A 173 -18.29 0.11 21.80
N VAL A 174 -18.34 1.04 20.85
CA VAL A 174 -17.35 1.21 19.78
C VAL A 174 -16.77 2.61 19.83
N GLU A 175 -15.54 2.75 19.34
CA GLU A 175 -14.84 4.03 19.23
C GLU A 175 -14.08 4.11 17.90
N MET A 176 -13.71 5.33 17.51
CA MET A 176 -12.82 5.56 16.37
C MET A 176 -11.40 5.71 16.88
N LEU A 177 -10.54 4.76 16.56
CA LEU A 177 -9.10 4.82 16.84
C LEU A 177 -8.41 5.55 15.69
N GLU A 178 -7.84 6.71 15.99
CA GLU A 178 -6.98 7.43 15.05
C GLU A 178 -5.60 6.76 14.95
N LEU A 179 -5.15 6.54 13.73
CA LEU A 179 -3.83 6.01 13.43
C LEU A 179 -2.95 7.15 12.91
N ASN A 180 -1.84 7.40 13.60
CA ASN A 180 -0.89 8.44 13.22
C ASN A 180 -0.03 7.99 12.04
N ASP A 181 0.30 8.93 11.15
CA ASP A 181 1.29 8.76 10.09
C ASP A 181 0.99 7.58 9.15
N VAL A 182 -0.30 7.31 8.89
CA VAL A 182 -0.74 6.29 7.95
C VAL A 182 -1.84 6.79 7.01
N VAL A 183 -1.94 6.17 5.84
CA VAL A 183 -3.00 6.39 4.87
C VAL A 183 -3.45 5.06 4.27
N THR A 184 -4.62 5.03 3.64
CA THR A 184 -5.02 3.91 2.78
C THR A 184 -4.70 4.21 1.32
N VAL A 185 -4.23 3.20 0.58
CA VAL A 185 -4.07 3.26 -0.88
C VAL A 185 -5.40 3.09 -1.62
N LEU A 186 -6.44 2.66 -0.90
CA LEU A 186 -7.78 2.50 -1.46
C LEU A 186 -8.42 3.86 -1.71
N LYS A 187 -8.92 4.02 -2.92
CA LYS A 187 -9.64 5.18 -3.45
C LYS A 187 -11.09 4.80 -3.73
N ASP A 188 -11.87 5.79 -4.12
CA ASP A 188 -13.29 5.67 -4.46
C ASP A 188 -14.12 5.04 -3.34
N ALA A 189 -13.91 5.58 -2.13
CA ALA A 189 -14.69 5.22 -0.96
C ALA A 189 -16.21 5.33 -1.22
N PRO A 190 -17.03 4.38 -0.74
CA PRO A 190 -18.47 4.35 -0.97
C PRO A 190 -19.21 5.64 -0.61
N LYS A 191 -18.70 6.39 0.38
CA LYS A 191 -19.27 7.67 0.79
C LYS A 191 -18.17 8.71 0.93
N ARG A 192 -18.34 9.86 0.28
CA ARG A 192 -17.49 11.05 0.41
C ARG A 192 -18.36 12.26 0.76
N ILE A 193 -17.95 13.02 1.77
CA ILE A 193 -18.71 14.19 2.26
C ILE A 193 -17.72 15.24 2.78
N ASN A 194 -18.03 16.52 2.61
CA ASN A 194 -17.21 17.60 3.15
C ASN A 194 -17.70 17.95 4.55
N VAL A 195 -17.00 17.42 5.56
CA VAL A 195 -17.32 17.61 6.98
C VAL A 195 -16.04 17.61 7.81
N THR A 196 -16.11 18.20 8.99
CA THR A 196 -15.01 18.18 9.96
C THR A 196 -14.61 16.75 10.34
N LYS A 197 -13.37 16.57 10.79
CA LYS A 197 -12.85 15.28 11.28
C LYS A 197 -13.75 14.65 12.34
N THR A 198 -14.23 15.45 13.30
CA THR A 198 -15.11 14.97 14.39
C THR A 198 -16.44 14.47 13.85
N THR A 199 -17.03 15.20 12.91
CA THR A 199 -18.26 14.79 12.22
C THR A 199 -18.02 13.56 11.35
N CYS A 200 -16.88 13.46 10.67
CA CYS A 200 -16.47 12.29 9.88
C CYS A 200 -16.41 11.02 10.74
N ALA A 201 -15.78 11.11 11.91
CA ALA A 201 -15.70 10.02 12.89
C ALA A 201 -17.11 9.61 13.37
N ASN A 202 -17.96 10.57 13.73
CA ASN A 202 -19.33 10.31 14.19
C ASN A 202 -20.21 9.69 13.10
N LEU A 203 -20.08 10.13 11.85
CA LEU A 203 -20.77 9.53 10.71
C LEU A 203 -20.36 8.07 10.52
N CYS A 204 -19.07 7.76 10.67
CA CYS A 204 -18.63 6.37 10.62
C CYS A 204 -19.22 5.58 11.79
N LEU A 205 -19.12 6.07 13.04
CA LEU A 205 -19.67 5.40 14.23
C LEU A 205 -21.12 4.98 14.06
N ASN A 206 -21.95 5.90 13.56
CA ASN A 206 -23.38 5.69 13.36
C ASN A 206 -23.74 4.83 12.13
N ASP A 207 -22.79 4.60 11.21
CA ASP A 207 -22.98 3.71 10.05
C ASP A 207 -22.51 2.29 10.37
N CYS A 208 -23.44 1.35 10.35
CA CYS A 208 -23.20 -0.07 10.61
C CYS A 208 -22.26 -0.78 9.64
N LYS A 209 -22.12 -0.25 8.42
CA LYS A 209 -21.20 -0.78 7.42
C LYS A 209 -19.82 -0.12 7.51
N CYS A 210 -19.75 1.10 8.05
CA CYS A 210 -18.49 1.82 8.19
C CYS A 210 -17.57 1.15 9.20
N VAL A 211 -16.33 0.88 8.77
CA VAL A 211 -15.27 0.28 9.59
C VAL A 211 -14.01 1.14 9.63
N ALA A 212 -13.88 2.14 8.74
CA ALA A 212 -12.81 3.13 8.78
C ALA A 212 -13.25 4.44 8.10
N ALA A 213 -12.57 5.52 8.45
CA ALA A 213 -12.75 6.84 7.87
C ALA A 213 -11.39 7.48 7.59
N LEU A 214 -11.28 8.19 6.46
CA LEU A 214 -10.14 9.05 6.15
C LEU A 214 -10.64 10.48 6.07
N HIS A 215 -10.08 11.37 6.87
CA HIS A 215 -10.32 12.80 6.78
C HIS A 215 -9.07 13.47 6.21
N SER A 216 -9.26 14.36 5.24
CA SER A 216 -8.25 15.28 4.74
C SER A 216 -8.53 16.66 5.28
N TYR A 217 -7.53 17.24 5.94
CA TYR A 217 -7.56 18.66 6.28
C TYR A 217 -7.48 19.45 4.98
N GLY A 218 -8.36 20.44 4.85
CA GLY A 218 -8.33 21.37 3.72
C GLY A 218 -7.11 22.30 3.81
N ASP A 219 -6.86 23.03 2.74
CA ASP A 219 -5.84 24.09 2.77
C ASP A 219 -6.22 25.16 3.79
N TYR A 220 -5.21 25.76 4.45
CA TYR A 220 -5.39 26.76 5.53
C TYR A 220 -6.22 27.99 5.11
N GLY A 221 -6.45 28.19 3.79
CA GLY A 221 -7.28 29.25 3.22
C GLY A 221 -8.63 28.80 2.64
N ASP A 222 -8.95 27.50 2.64
CA ASP A 222 -10.23 26.98 2.15
C ASP A 222 -10.74 25.80 3.00
N PRO A 223 -11.42 26.08 4.11
CA PRO A 223 -12.04 25.05 4.96
C PRO A 223 -13.08 24.18 4.22
N SER A 224 -13.59 24.63 3.06
CA SER A 224 -14.54 23.86 2.25
C SER A 224 -13.87 22.71 1.46
N SER A 225 -12.53 22.69 1.43
CA SER A 225 -11.72 21.62 0.84
C SER A 225 -11.50 20.43 1.77
N GLU A 226 -11.96 20.49 3.03
CA GLU A 226 -11.98 19.32 3.91
C GLU A 226 -12.84 18.19 3.31
N GLN A 227 -12.29 16.98 3.30
CA GLN A 227 -12.98 15.83 2.73
C GLN A 227 -12.91 14.62 3.65
N CYS A 228 -14.09 14.06 3.96
CA CYS A 228 -14.27 12.81 4.67
C CYS A 228 -14.62 11.70 3.69
N SER A 229 -13.91 10.56 3.79
CA SER A 229 -14.18 9.33 3.05
C SER A 229 -14.48 8.19 4.03
N LEU A 230 -15.62 7.51 3.87
CA LEU A 230 -16.01 6.36 4.72
C LEU A 230 -15.80 5.04 3.99
N PHE A 231 -15.14 4.10 4.65
CA PHE A 231 -14.76 2.80 4.11
C PHE A 231 -15.49 1.65 4.81
N TRP A 232 -15.86 0.65 4.01
CA TRP A 232 -16.46 -0.61 4.44
C TRP A 232 -15.45 -1.77 4.48
N LEU A 233 -14.16 -1.48 4.29
CA LEU A 233 -13.05 -2.41 4.37
C LEU A 233 -11.82 -1.71 4.95
N VAL A 234 -11.13 -2.38 5.88
CA VAL A 234 -9.85 -1.92 6.45
C VAL A 234 -8.71 -2.66 5.74
N ALA A 235 -8.17 -2.07 4.69
CA ALA A 235 -7.08 -2.66 3.91
C ALA A 235 -6.23 -1.59 3.21
N GLY A 236 -5.08 -2.01 2.68
CA GLY A 236 -4.18 -1.15 1.93
C GLY A 236 -3.59 -0.01 2.76
N ILE A 237 -3.41 -0.21 4.06
CA ILE A 237 -2.88 0.84 4.94
C ILE A 237 -1.36 0.83 4.82
N LYS A 238 -0.77 2.01 4.63
CA LYS A 238 0.68 2.19 4.61
C LYS A 238 1.11 3.36 5.47
N GLN A 239 2.33 3.28 5.97
CA GLN A 239 2.99 4.36 6.68
C GLN A 239 3.37 5.49 5.71
N VAL A 240 3.23 6.73 6.16
CA VAL A 240 3.62 7.95 5.43
C VAL A 240 4.43 8.87 6.33
N GLU A 241 5.09 9.85 5.74
CA GLU A 241 5.81 10.87 6.50
C GLU A 241 4.83 11.72 7.33
N LYS A 242 5.35 12.28 8.42
CA LYS A 242 4.58 13.17 9.30
C LYS A 242 4.11 14.41 8.55
N GLY A 243 2.93 14.88 8.89
CA GLY A 243 2.39 16.13 8.35
C GLY A 243 1.70 15.96 6.99
N SER A 244 1.22 14.75 6.67
CA SER A 244 0.48 14.47 5.43
C SER A 244 -0.86 15.22 5.30
N GLY A 245 -1.32 15.90 6.35
CA GLY A 245 -2.64 16.55 6.36
C GLY A 245 -3.81 15.55 6.32
N LEU A 246 -3.55 14.29 6.67
CA LEU A 246 -4.54 13.21 6.63
C LEU A 246 -4.70 12.57 8.02
N SER A 247 -5.94 12.26 8.39
CA SER A 247 -6.29 11.54 9.61
C SER A 247 -7.06 10.27 9.24
N TYR A 248 -6.41 9.12 9.39
CA TYR A 248 -7.04 7.82 9.16
C TYR A 248 -7.50 7.21 10.48
N MET A 249 -8.78 6.87 10.56
CA MET A 249 -9.42 6.38 11.77
C MET A 249 -10.09 5.04 11.51
N VAL A 250 -9.93 4.08 12.41
CA VAL A 250 -10.52 2.75 12.32
C VAL A 250 -11.55 2.56 13.42
N LYS A 251 -12.71 2.00 13.09
CA LYS A 251 -13.74 1.67 14.08
C LYS A 251 -13.34 0.40 14.81
N VAL A 252 -13.28 0.48 16.14
CA VAL A 252 -12.82 -0.60 17.02
C VAL A 252 -13.75 -0.76 18.22
N PRO A 253 -13.82 -1.94 18.86
CA PRO A 253 -14.53 -2.06 20.14
C PRO A 253 -13.84 -1.21 21.22
N LYS A 254 -14.62 -0.58 22.08
CA LYS A 254 -14.11 0.32 23.12
C LYS A 254 -13.28 -0.44 24.16
N GLY A 255 -12.18 0.17 24.59
CA GLY A 255 -11.27 -0.43 25.57
C GLY A 255 -10.31 -1.47 24.96
N THR A 256 -10.26 -1.54 23.64
CA THR A 256 -9.30 -2.37 22.90
C THR A 256 -8.13 -1.56 22.33
N SER A 257 -8.25 -0.22 22.34
CA SER A 257 -7.18 0.69 21.95
C SER A 257 -6.17 0.88 23.10
N TYR A 258 -4.93 0.46 22.89
CA TYR A 258 -3.82 0.88 23.75
C TYR A 258 -3.40 2.30 23.35
N HIS A 259 -4.11 3.31 23.85
CA HIS A 259 -3.70 4.70 23.73
C HIS A 259 -2.54 4.93 24.69
N HIS A 260 -1.32 5.00 24.19
CA HIS A 260 -0.17 5.46 24.96
C HIS A 260 -0.22 7.00 25.08
N ASN A 261 -1.25 7.53 25.74
CA ASN A 261 -1.28 8.93 26.15
C ASN A 261 -0.58 9.05 27.51
N ASN A 262 0.74 9.00 27.48
CA ASN A 262 1.56 9.57 28.54
C ASN A 262 2.45 10.65 27.88
N PRO A 263 2.34 11.94 28.24
CA PRO A 263 3.01 13.03 27.53
C PRO A 263 4.54 13.02 27.64
N ASN A 264 5.15 11.99 28.25
CA ASN A 264 6.58 11.95 28.55
C ASN A 264 7.36 10.71 28.09
N VAL A 265 6.85 9.94 27.11
CA VAL A 265 7.61 8.80 26.55
C VAL A 265 7.44 8.70 25.03
N LYS A 266 8.14 9.60 24.32
CA LYS A 266 8.47 9.44 22.89
C LYS A 266 9.54 8.36 22.73
N LYS A 267 9.11 7.10 22.58
CA LYS A 267 9.82 5.98 21.93
C LYS A 267 9.18 4.73 22.47
N TRP A 268 8.45 3.98 21.66
CA TRP A 268 8.38 2.50 21.70
C TRP A 268 7.60 2.03 20.47
N VAL A 269 8.17 2.33 19.31
CA VAL A 269 8.16 1.45 18.14
C VAL A 269 9.64 1.42 17.74
N LEU A 270 10.22 0.22 17.55
CA LEU A 270 11.64 -0.11 17.34
C LEU A 270 12.44 -0.61 18.55
N ILE A 271 11.99 -1.69 19.17
CA ILE A 271 12.92 -2.68 19.75
C ILE A 271 12.42 -4.03 19.24
N VAL A 272 12.82 -4.44 18.03
CA VAL A 272 13.72 -5.59 17.85
C VAL A 272 14.81 -5.38 16.78
N VAL A 273 14.83 -4.29 16.00
CA VAL A 273 15.84 -4.14 14.92
C VAL A 273 17.19 -3.55 15.39
N GLY A 274 17.22 -2.85 16.52
CA GLY A 274 18.46 -2.21 17.02
C GLY A 274 19.50 -3.15 17.64
N VAL A 275 19.12 -4.37 18.03
CA VAL A 275 20.07 -5.31 18.66
C VAL A 275 20.89 -6.04 17.58
N VAL A 276 20.29 -6.36 16.44
CA VAL A 276 20.98 -7.08 15.36
C VAL A 276 21.97 -6.16 14.64
N ASP A 277 21.55 -4.95 14.26
CA ASP A 277 22.46 -4.00 13.61
C ASP A 277 23.53 -3.46 14.56
N GLY A 278 23.19 -3.27 15.85
CA GLY A 278 24.16 -2.91 16.87
C GLY A 278 25.23 -3.99 17.08
N LEU A 279 24.83 -5.27 17.14
CA LEU A 279 25.77 -6.39 17.26
C LEU A 279 26.66 -6.53 16.03
N ILE A 280 26.12 -6.34 14.81
CA ILE A 280 26.93 -6.39 13.58
C ILE A 280 27.92 -5.24 13.54
N ILE A 281 27.51 -4.02 13.90
CA ILE A 281 28.43 -2.87 13.95
C ILE A 281 29.53 -3.10 15.00
N ILE A 282 29.20 -3.64 16.19
CA ILE A 282 30.18 -3.97 17.23
C ILE A 282 31.13 -5.08 16.77
N LEU A 283 30.64 -6.11 16.07
CA LEU A 283 31.49 -7.19 15.55
C LEU A 283 32.41 -6.71 14.42
N VAL A 284 31.91 -5.87 13.52
CA VAL A 284 32.71 -5.30 12.41
C VAL A 284 33.74 -4.32 12.95
N LEU A 285 33.35 -3.36 13.79
CA LEU A 285 34.28 -2.39 14.38
C LEU A 285 35.28 -3.07 15.33
N GLY A 286 34.81 -3.99 16.18
CA GLY A 286 35.65 -4.77 17.07
C GLY A 286 36.65 -5.65 16.33
N GLY A 287 36.21 -6.32 15.25
CA GLY A 287 37.07 -7.10 14.37
C GLY A 287 38.13 -6.24 13.66
N LEU A 288 37.75 -5.04 13.19
CA LEU A 288 38.67 -4.10 12.54
C LEU A 288 39.75 -3.61 13.52
N VAL A 289 39.35 -3.23 14.74
CA VAL A 289 40.28 -2.80 15.80
C VAL A 289 41.22 -3.94 16.18
N TYR A 290 40.71 -5.15 16.38
CA TYR A 290 41.53 -6.33 16.68
C TYR A 290 42.56 -6.60 15.58
N TYR A 291 42.14 -6.57 14.30
CA TYR A 291 43.04 -6.76 13.17
C TYR A 291 44.15 -5.71 13.11
N LEU A 292 43.81 -4.42 13.32
CA LEU A 292 44.79 -3.34 13.33
C LEU A 292 45.79 -3.47 14.49
N VAL A 293 45.33 -3.84 15.69
CA VAL A 293 46.21 -4.07 16.84
C VAL A 293 47.10 -5.29 16.61
N HIS A 294 46.56 -6.40 16.09
CA HIS A 294 47.33 -7.59 15.79
C HIS A 294 48.39 -7.34 14.70
N LYS A 295 48.01 -6.64 13.62
CA LYS A 295 48.94 -6.22 12.57
C LYS A 295 50.04 -5.31 13.11
N ARG A 296 49.72 -4.38 14.01
CA ARG A 296 50.71 -3.49 14.65
C ARG A 296 51.64 -4.26 15.59
N ARG A 297 51.13 -5.28 16.29
CA ARG A 297 51.94 -6.17 17.14
C ARG A 297 52.91 -7.04 16.33
N ASN A 298 52.47 -7.60 15.20
CA ASN A 298 53.34 -8.39 14.33
C ASN A 298 54.43 -7.52 13.68
N ASN A 299 54.13 -6.26 13.35
CA ASN A 299 55.14 -5.31 12.86
C ASN A 299 56.16 -4.89 13.94
N LEU A 300 55.80 -4.92 15.22
CA LEU A 300 56.72 -4.64 16.34
C LEU A 300 57.59 -5.86 16.71
N GLN A 301 57.10 -7.09 16.50
CA GLN A 301 57.90 -8.31 16.69
C GLN A 301 58.87 -8.58 15.53
N GLY A 302 58.65 -8.00 14.35
CA GLY A 302 59.58 -8.09 13.21
C GLY A 302 60.83 -7.21 13.32
N THR A 303 60.93 -6.31 14.30
CA THR A 303 62.09 -5.39 14.47
C THR A 303 63.09 -5.87 15.52
N ASN A 304 62.84 -7.00 16.20
CA ASN A 304 63.73 -7.53 17.26
C ASN A 304 64.56 -8.75 16.84
N ASN A 305 64.59 -9.12 15.55
CA ASN A 305 65.32 -10.30 15.05
C ASN A 305 66.39 -9.99 13.98
N ASP A 306 66.76 -8.73 13.76
CA ASP A 306 67.95 -8.38 12.99
C ASP A 306 68.93 -7.60 13.88
N THR A 307 69.73 -8.33 14.66
CA THR A 307 71.05 -7.89 15.17
C THR A 307 71.95 -9.09 15.34
#